data_AF-A0A519XUJ2-F1
#
_entry.id   AF-A0A519XUJ2-F1
#
_cell.length_a   1.000
_cell.length_b   1.000
_cell.length_c   1.000
_cell.angle_alpha   90.00
_cell.angle_beta   90.00
_cell.angle_gamma   90.00
#
_symmetry.space_group_name_H-M   'P 1'
#
loop_
_entity.id
_entity.type
_entity.pdbx_description
1 polymer ?
#
loop_
_entity_poly.entity_id
_entity_poly.type
_entity_poly.pdbx_seq_one_letter_code
_entity_poly.pdbx_strand_id
1 'polypeptide(L)'
;LAPHGGIVMWRAFVYDNKVPDDRAKQAYNEFKPLDGAFDENVIIQVKNGAIDFQPREPFHPLFGAMPKTSTMLEFQLTQEYLGMSTNLVYLATLFKETLDADTYAKGKGSTVAKVTNGSLYSTKNSAIAGVANIGNDVNWCGHPFAQSNWYAFGKLAWNDETPANQIADEWLKMTFRADLATTKKLNEMMMTSRETVVNYMTPLGLHHIMGWDHHYGPGPWIKDKPRADWTSIYYHQADKNGIGFNRTKTGSNALAQYFPAVAEKFSNLNTCPEEYLLWFHHLPWDYKLKSGDNLWDGMVKKYYQGAEEVKQMQQTWDGLQAKIDPAIHKQVKQLLAIQYDEAIWWRNACVLYFQSKSGLPIPSGLPKPAHDLAYYEKLEFKFVPGI
;
A
#
# COMPACT_ATOMS: atom_id res chain seq x y z
N LEU A 1 31.57 12.09 -10.04
CA LEU A 1 31.32 10.82 -9.31
C LEU A 1 32.05 9.64 -9.96
N ALA A 2 31.92 9.43 -11.27
CA ALA A 2 32.49 8.25 -11.95
C ALA A 2 34.01 7.99 -11.73
N PRO A 3 34.93 8.98 -11.78
CA PRO A 3 36.37 8.73 -11.51
C PRO A 3 36.68 8.23 -10.09
N HIS A 4 35.71 8.32 -9.18
CA HIS A 4 35.81 7.87 -7.79
C HIS A 4 34.92 6.65 -7.50
N GLY A 5 34.35 6.01 -8.53
CA GLY A 5 33.45 4.85 -8.37
C GLY A 5 32.07 5.18 -7.78
N GLY A 6 31.67 6.45 -7.75
CA GLY A 6 30.38 6.87 -7.18
C GLY A 6 29.19 6.55 -8.09
N ILE A 7 28.07 6.15 -7.49
CA ILE A 7 26.79 5.86 -8.13
C ILE A 7 25.82 7.03 -7.92
N VAL A 8 25.03 7.36 -8.94
CA VAL A 8 23.89 8.28 -8.83
C VAL A 8 22.60 7.48 -8.77
N MET A 9 21.87 7.60 -7.67
CA MET A 9 20.50 7.07 -7.55
C MET A 9 19.52 8.20 -7.85
N TRP A 10 18.95 8.21 -9.05
CA TRP A 10 18.06 9.28 -9.52
C TRP A 10 16.60 8.87 -9.34
N ARG A 11 15.85 9.56 -8.49
CA ARG A 11 14.45 9.21 -8.21
C ARG A 11 13.54 9.49 -9.41
N ALA A 12 12.72 8.50 -9.77
CA ALA A 12 11.68 8.59 -10.79
C ALA A 12 10.33 9.11 -10.27
N PHE A 13 10.28 9.56 -9.01
CA PHE A 13 9.09 10.17 -8.42
C PHE A 13 8.88 11.59 -8.95
N VAL A 14 8.44 11.69 -10.20
CA VAL A 14 8.25 12.94 -10.95
C VAL A 14 6.86 12.94 -11.58
N TYR A 15 6.13 14.05 -11.39
CA TYR A 15 4.82 14.29 -11.98
C TYR A 15 4.50 15.80 -11.99
N ASP A 16 3.89 16.29 -13.07
CA ASP A 16 3.53 17.68 -13.34
C ASP A 16 2.01 17.83 -13.52
N ASN A 17 1.40 18.82 -12.85
CA ASN A 17 -0.03 19.12 -13.00
C ASN A 17 -0.32 19.92 -14.27
N LYS A 18 0.69 20.49 -14.91
CA LYS A 18 0.53 21.19 -16.18
C LYS A 18 0.35 20.24 -17.35
N VAL A 19 0.70 18.97 -17.17
CA VAL A 19 0.42 17.88 -18.12
C VAL A 19 -0.93 17.28 -17.71
N PRO A 20 -2.02 17.50 -18.47
CA PRO A 20 -3.35 16.99 -18.13
C PRO A 20 -3.47 15.49 -18.48
N ASP A 21 -2.58 14.66 -17.92
CA ASP A 21 -2.61 13.20 -18.03
C ASP A 21 -2.80 12.57 -16.64
N ASP A 22 -3.17 11.29 -16.61
CA ASP A 22 -3.28 10.51 -15.38
C ASP A 22 -1.94 10.48 -14.63
N ARG A 23 -1.93 10.87 -13.34
CA ARG A 23 -0.70 10.91 -12.51
C ARG A 23 0.05 9.58 -12.54
N ALA A 24 -0.67 8.45 -12.56
CA ALA A 24 -0.08 7.11 -12.60
C ALA A 24 0.79 6.86 -13.85
N LYS A 25 0.59 7.63 -14.92
CA LYS A 25 1.31 7.47 -16.19
C LYS A 25 2.62 8.24 -16.22
N GLN A 26 2.75 9.29 -15.42
CA GLN A 26 3.70 10.36 -15.72
C GLN A 26 5.15 9.91 -15.55
N ALA A 27 5.52 9.26 -14.44
CA ALA A 27 6.87 8.75 -14.26
C ALA A 27 7.30 7.80 -15.40
N TYR A 28 6.38 6.95 -15.88
CA TYR A 28 6.67 6.10 -17.04
C TYR A 28 6.87 6.91 -18.32
N ASN A 29 6.00 7.89 -18.60
CA ASN A 29 6.09 8.74 -19.79
C ASN A 29 7.38 9.56 -19.82
N GLU A 30 7.85 10.03 -18.66
CA GLU A 30 9.08 10.81 -18.52
C GLU A 30 10.33 9.94 -18.72
N PHE A 31 10.40 8.77 -18.06
CA PHE A 31 11.64 8.00 -18.00
C PHE A 31 11.78 6.95 -19.10
N LYS A 32 10.69 6.34 -19.59
CA LYS A 32 10.80 5.29 -20.61
C LYS A 32 11.48 5.77 -21.92
N PRO A 33 11.20 6.98 -22.44
CA PRO A 33 11.89 7.49 -23.64
C PRO A 33 13.40 7.71 -23.45
N LEU A 34 13.87 7.79 -22.20
CA LEU A 34 15.27 7.99 -21.84
C LEU A 34 16.05 6.67 -21.67
N ASP A 35 15.43 5.52 -21.97
CA ASP A 35 16.11 4.23 -21.83
C ASP A 35 17.40 4.15 -22.68
N GLY A 36 18.53 3.96 -22.01
CA GLY A 36 19.87 3.91 -22.62
C GLY A 36 20.53 5.27 -22.83
N ALA A 37 19.90 6.37 -22.40
CA ALA A 37 20.49 7.71 -22.44
C ALA A 37 21.27 8.07 -21.15
N PHE A 38 21.12 7.28 -20.09
CA PHE A 38 21.81 7.50 -18.82
C PHE A 38 23.21 6.89 -18.82
N ASP A 39 24.14 7.55 -18.12
CA ASP A 39 25.49 7.03 -17.88
C ASP A 39 25.46 5.70 -17.09
N GLU A 40 26.49 4.86 -17.25
CA GLU A 40 26.55 3.53 -16.63
C GLU A 40 26.50 3.53 -15.09
N ASN A 41 26.91 4.63 -14.45
CA ASN A 41 26.89 4.78 -12.98
C ASN A 41 25.59 5.44 -12.46
N VAL A 42 24.56 5.57 -13.31
CA VAL A 42 23.22 6.03 -12.94
C VAL A 42 22.28 4.85 -12.77
N ILE A 43 21.49 4.88 -11.68
CA ILE A 43 20.40 3.94 -11.43
C ILE A 43 19.13 4.75 -11.21
N ILE A 44 18.05 4.41 -11.91
CA ILE A 44 16.75 5.05 -11.75
C ILE A 44 16.02 4.40 -10.57
N GLN A 45 15.79 5.18 -9.52
CA GLN A 45 15.13 4.76 -8.28
C GLN A 45 13.61 4.95 -8.40
N VAL A 46 12.88 3.85 -8.45
CA VAL A 46 11.44 3.79 -8.74
C VAL A 46 10.70 3.27 -7.52
N LYS A 47 9.66 3.99 -7.06
CA LYS A 47 8.76 3.49 -6.01
C LYS A 47 8.10 2.18 -6.43
N ASN A 48 7.68 1.36 -5.47
CA ASN A 48 7.02 0.09 -5.75
C ASN A 48 5.74 0.23 -6.58
N GLY A 49 5.02 1.36 -6.46
CA GLY A 49 3.85 1.69 -7.26
C GLY A 49 3.97 3.04 -7.96
N ALA A 50 2.98 3.38 -8.79
CA ALA A 50 2.99 4.53 -9.67
C ALA A 50 2.42 5.82 -9.06
N ILE A 51 1.89 5.76 -7.83
CA ILE A 51 1.37 6.93 -7.11
C ILE A 51 2.31 7.34 -5.98
N ASP A 52 2.18 6.76 -4.79
CA ASP A 52 2.89 7.22 -3.59
C ASP A 52 2.66 6.30 -2.40
N PHE A 53 3.30 5.12 -2.40
CA PHE A 53 3.35 4.22 -1.24
C PHE A 53 2.00 3.91 -0.58
N GLN A 54 0.93 3.90 -1.37
CA GLN A 54 -0.42 3.65 -0.85
C GLN A 54 -0.50 2.23 -0.25
N PRO A 55 -1.47 1.94 0.66
CA PRO A 55 -1.55 0.64 1.34
C PRO A 55 -1.47 -0.58 0.39
N ARG A 56 -2.00 -0.42 -0.82
CA ARG A 56 -1.74 -1.28 -1.96
C ARG A 56 -1.72 -0.48 -3.26
N GLU A 57 -0.74 -0.76 -4.09
CA GLU A 57 -0.64 -0.34 -5.49
C GLU A 57 -0.19 -1.54 -6.33
N PRO A 58 -0.57 -1.65 -7.62
CA PRO A 58 0.13 -2.56 -8.51
C PRO A 58 1.59 -2.11 -8.66
N PHE A 59 2.44 -3.04 -9.10
CA PHE A 59 3.84 -2.72 -9.36
C PHE A 59 3.98 -1.59 -10.40
N HIS A 60 4.96 -0.70 -10.22
CA HIS A 60 5.19 0.40 -11.16
C HIS A 60 5.54 -0.13 -12.56
N PRO A 61 4.91 0.34 -13.66
CA PRO A 61 5.14 -0.17 -15.01
C PRO A 61 6.54 0.12 -15.59
N LEU A 62 7.39 0.89 -14.89
CA LEU A 62 8.78 1.09 -15.30
C LEU A 62 9.62 -0.18 -15.09
N PHE A 63 9.22 -1.05 -14.15
CA PHE A 63 9.90 -2.33 -13.96
C PHE A 63 9.73 -3.21 -15.20
N GLY A 64 10.85 -3.45 -15.89
CA GLY A 64 10.92 -4.19 -17.15
C GLY A 64 10.90 -3.30 -18.39
N ALA A 65 10.50 -2.03 -18.29
CA ALA A 65 10.30 -1.16 -19.45
C ALA A 65 11.58 -0.42 -19.92
N MET A 66 12.68 -0.51 -19.16
CA MET A 66 13.95 0.17 -19.43
C MET A 66 15.12 -0.84 -19.52
N PRO A 67 15.18 -1.72 -20.54
CA PRO A 67 16.18 -2.77 -20.63
C PRO A 67 17.63 -2.28 -20.79
N LYS A 68 17.87 -1.01 -21.13
CA LYS A 68 19.20 -0.42 -21.31
C LYS A 68 19.62 0.48 -20.14
N THR A 69 18.81 0.56 -19.10
CA THR A 69 19.03 1.43 -17.94
C THR A 69 18.84 0.65 -16.64
N SER A 70 19.76 0.80 -15.70
CA SER A 70 19.60 0.18 -14.38
C SER A 70 18.42 0.82 -13.64
N THR A 71 17.52 -0.01 -13.11
CA THR A 71 16.41 0.45 -12.26
C THR A 71 16.52 -0.21 -10.89
N MET A 72 16.17 0.54 -9.83
CA MET A 72 16.12 0.04 -8.46
C MET A 72 14.76 0.33 -7.84
N LEU A 73 14.40 -0.49 -6.86
CA LEU A 73 13.16 -0.39 -6.12
C LEU A 73 13.34 0.54 -4.90
N GLU A 74 12.37 1.43 -4.68
CA GLU A 74 12.22 2.22 -3.45
C GLU A 74 10.96 1.73 -2.72
N PHE A 75 11.13 1.33 -1.46
CA PHE A 75 10.04 1.05 -0.53
C PHE A 75 9.99 2.10 0.57
N GLN A 76 8.81 2.23 1.19
CA GLN A 76 8.63 3.02 2.40
C GLN A 76 8.52 2.09 3.60
N LEU A 77 9.40 2.24 4.59
CA LEU A 77 9.32 1.49 5.86
C LEU A 77 8.54 2.31 6.88
N THR A 78 8.69 3.63 6.81
CA THR A 78 7.91 4.59 7.59
C THR A 78 6.45 4.51 7.16
N GLN A 79 5.52 4.60 8.11
CA GLN A 79 4.13 4.23 7.89
C GLN A 79 3.26 5.44 7.54
N GLU A 80 3.76 6.33 6.68
CA GLU A 80 3.08 7.58 6.27
C GLU A 80 1.63 7.36 5.83
N TYR A 81 1.36 6.29 5.07
CA TYR A 81 0.02 5.95 4.57
C TYR A 81 -0.61 4.75 5.27
N LEU A 82 -0.02 4.30 6.37
CA LEU A 82 -0.32 3.02 7.01
C LEU A 82 -0.61 3.18 8.51
N GLY A 83 -1.04 4.38 8.92
CA GLY A 83 -1.40 4.69 10.30
C GLY A 83 -0.20 5.02 11.18
N MET A 84 0.84 5.66 10.61
CA MET A 84 1.92 6.28 11.36
C MET A 84 2.56 5.30 12.36
N SER A 85 3.02 5.78 13.52
CA SER A 85 3.54 4.94 14.60
C SER A 85 2.46 4.28 15.47
N THR A 86 1.16 4.33 15.12
CA THR A 86 0.06 3.80 15.95
C THR A 86 -0.46 2.45 15.46
N ASN A 87 -0.29 2.12 14.18
CA ASN A 87 -0.86 0.91 13.62
C ASN A 87 0.17 -0.21 13.42
N LEU A 88 -0.20 -1.43 13.78
CA LEU A 88 0.59 -2.62 13.50
C LEU A 88 0.43 -2.98 12.03
N VAL A 89 1.50 -2.82 11.24
CA VAL A 89 1.55 -3.20 9.82
C VAL A 89 2.87 -3.90 9.51
N TYR A 90 2.80 -5.17 9.12
CA TYR A 90 3.97 -5.94 8.70
C TYR A 90 4.18 -5.88 7.18
N LEU A 91 5.20 -5.13 6.77
CA LEU A 91 5.45 -4.73 5.39
C LEU A 91 6.13 -5.80 4.52
N ALA A 92 6.66 -6.89 5.09
CA ALA A 92 7.24 -7.95 4.25
C ALA A 92 6.23 -8.54 3.27
N THR A 93 4.94 -8.55 3.63
CA THR A 93 3.86 -8.97 2.73
C THR A 93 3.70 -8.02 1.53
N LEU A 94 3.87 -6.71 1.73
CA LEU A 94 3.92 -5.70 0.66
C LEU A 94 5.16 -5.86 -0.20
N PHE A 95 6.31 -6.03 0.44
CA PHE A 95 7.58 -6.18 -0.26
C PHE A 95 7.55 -7.42 -1.15
N LYS A 96 7.08 -8.55 -0.64
CA LYS A 96 6.93 -9.80 -1.42
C LYS A 96 5.89 -9.68 -2.54
N GLU A 97 4.72 -9.09 -2.28
CA GLU A 97 3.72 -8.85 -3.33
C GLU A 97 4.31 -8.06 -4.51
N THR A 98 5.17 -7.07 -4.22
CA THR A 98 5.86 -6.29 -5.25
C THR A 98 6.97 -7.07 -5.93
N LEU A 99 7.91 -7.62 -5.15
CA LEU A 99 9.10 -8.33 -5.66
C LEU A 99 8.73 -9.53 -6.53
N ASP A 100 7.66 -10.25 -6.16
CA ASP A 100 7.19 -11.44 -6.86
C ASP A 100 6.28 -11.12 -8.06
N ALA A 101 5.87 -9.85 -8.23
CA ALA A 101 5.02 -9.46 -9.34
C ALA A 101 5.71 -9.73 -10.68
N ASP A 102 5.10 -10.56 -11.51
CA ASP A 102 5.62 -10.89 -12.84
C ASP A 102 5.30 -9.75 -13.80
N THR A 103 6.35 -9.09 -14.30
CA THR A 103 6.23 -7.99 -15.27
C THR A 103 5.96 -8.51 -16.67
N TYR A 104 6.23 -9.79 -16.95
CA TYR A 104 6.23 -10.40 -18.29
C TYR A 104 7.20 -9.75 -19.29
N ALA A 105 8.16 -8.94 -18.84
CA ALA A 105 9.01 -8.15 -19.71
C ALA A 105 9.87 -8.96 -20.70
N LYS A 106 10.29 -10.18 -20.30
CA LYS A 106 10.90 -11.18 -21.17
C LYS A 106 10.13 -12.51 -21.12
N GLY A 107 8.79 -12.41 -21.08
CA GLY A 107 7.90 -13.55 -20.88
C GLY A 107 7.72 -13.91 -19.40
N LYS A 108 6.98 -14.99 -19.14
CA LYS A 108 6.63 -15.43 -17.78
C LYS A 108 7.88 -15.67 -16.93
N GLY A 109 7.84 -15.24 -15.68
CA GLY A 109 8.92 -15.33 -14.71
C GLY A 109 9.86 -14.13 -14.73
N SER A 110 9.44 -13.00 -15.32
CA SER A 110 10.17 -11.72 -15.33
C SER A 110 9.76 -10.87 -14.13
N THR A 111 10.03 -11.35 -12.91
CA THR A 111 9.58 -10.67 -11.69
C THR A 111 10.25 -9.30 -11.49
N VAL A 112 9.59 -8.40 -10.75
CA VAL A 112 10.18 -7.10 -10.36
C VAL A 112 11.54 -7.30 -9.66
N ALA A 113 11.67 -8.34 -8.84
CA ALA A 113 12.94 -8.69 -8.22
C ALA A 113 14.03 -8.98 -9.26
N LYS A 114 13.75 -9.81 -10.29
CA LYS A 114 14.73 -10.10 -11.35
C LYS A 114 15.09 -8.89 -12.21
N VAL A 115 14.13 -7.97 -12.39
CA VAL A 115 14.40 -6.68 -13.07
C VAL A 115 15.39 -5.86 -12.24
N THR A 116 15.12 -5.68 -10.95
CA THR A 116 15.82 -4.72 -10.09
C THR A 116 17.12 -5.27 -9.49
N ASN A 117 17.23 -6.59 -9.30
CA ASN A 117 18.49 -7.26 -8.93
C ASN A 117 19.43 -7.45 -10.14
N GLY A 118 18.97 -7.10 -11.35
CA GLY A 118 19.76 -7.08 -12.58
C GLY A 118 19.84 -8.39 -13.34
N SER A 119 19.35 -9.50 -12.79
CA SER A 119 19.43 -10.83 -13.42
C SER A 119 18.65 -10.95 -14.74
N LEU A 120 17.59 -10.16 -14.94
CA LEU A 120 16.77 -10.22 -16.16
C LEU A 120 17.47 -9.62 -17.40
N TYR A 121 18.21 -8.52 -17.21
CA TYR A 121 18.86 -7.75 -18.27
C TYR A 121 20.39 -7.73 -18.19
N SER A 122 20.97 -8.41 -17.20
CA SER A 122 22.42 -8.39 -16.94
C SER A 122 22.94 -6.97 -16.68
N THR A 123 22.21 -6.17 -15.89
CA THR A 123 22.64 -4.82 -15.52
C THR A 123 23.87 -4.88 -14.63
N LYS A 124 24.79 -3.91 -14.79
CA LYS A 124 26.05 -3.87 -14.04
C LYS A 124 25.86 -3.53 -12.56
N ASN A 125 24.91 -2.65 -12.27
CA ASN A 125 24.60 -2.17 -10.93
C ASN A 125 23.16 -2.51 -10.58
N SER A 126 22.94 -2.93 -9.33
CA SER A 126 21.62 -3.13 -8.73
C SER A 126 21.61 -2.56 -7.33
N ALA A 127 20.42 -2.15 -6.88
CA ALA A 127 20.22 -1.58 -5.55
C ALA A 127 18.76 -1.72 -5.15
N ILE A 128 18.50 -1.49 -3.87
CA ILE A 128 17.15 -1.33 -3.32
C ILE A 128 17.24 -0.29 -2.19
N ALA A 129 16.26 0.60 -2.11
CA ALA A 129 16.18 1.65 -1.11
C ALA A 129 14.95 1.47 -0.22
N GLY A 130 15.11 1.77 1.06
CA GLY A 130 14.04 1.81 2.05
C GLY A 130 14.02 3.16 2.73
N VAL A 131 12.92 3.89 2.64
CA VAL A 131 12.72 5.13 3.41
C VAL A 131 12.55 4.74 4.88
N ALA A 132 13.57 5.00 5.68
CA ALA A 132 13.71 4.54 7.06
C ALA A 132 12.56 4.99 7.98
N ASN A 133 12.24 4.16 8.98
CA ASN A 133 11.23 4.42 10.01
C ASN A 133 11.84 4.57 11.40
N ILE A 134 13.02 5.21 11.53
CA ILE A 134 13.66 5.44 12.84
C ILE A 134 13.78 6.91 13.18
N GLY A 135 13.73 7.15 14.48
CA GLY A 135 14.07 8.43 15.09
C GLY A 135 14.84 8.24 16.39
N ASN A 136 14.70 9.20 17.30
CA ASN A 136 15.32 9.22 18.62
C ASN A 136 14.49 8.53 19.71
N ASP A 137 13.37 7.90 19.35
CA ASP A 137 12.60 7.04 20.26
C ASP A 137 13.48 5.90 20.79
N VAL A 138 13.27 5.48 22.03
CA VAL A 138 14.09 4.44 22.70
C VAL A 138 14.08 3.11 21.93
N ASN A 139 12.97 2.79 21.28
CA ASN A 139 12.83 1.59 20.45
C ASN A 139 13.08 1.86 18.96
N TRP A 140 13.56 3.06 18.63
CA TRP A 140 13.84 3.62 17.30
C TRP A 140 12.60 3.83 16.41
N CYS A 141 11.70 2.86 16.32
CA CYS A 141 10.60 2.83 15.35
C CYS A 141 9.23 3.28 15.88
N GLY A 142 9.12 3.78 17.11
CA GLY A 142 7.86 4.16 17.75
C GLY A 142 6.98 2.95 18.09
N HIS A 143 6.38 2.30 17.09
CA HIS A 143 5.64 1.05 17.25
C HIS A 143 6.60 -0.16 17.35
N PRO A 144 6.53 -1.04 18.37
CA PRO A 144 7.45 -2.17 18.50
C PRO A 144 7.49 -3.10 17.27
N PHE A 145 6.33 -3.41 16.67
CA PHE A 145 6.27 -4.20 15.44
C PHE A 145 6.85 -3.50 14.21
N ALA A 146 6.99 -2.17 14.19
CA ALA A 146 7.58 -1.47 13.05
C ALA A 146 9.08 -1.77 12.89
N GLN A 147 9.75 -2.27 13.94
CA GLN A 147 11.11 -2.82 13.84
C GLN A 147 11.17 -4.04 12.90
N SER A 148 10.10 -4.83 12.83
CA SER A 148 10.02 -5.99 11.93
C SER A 148 10.07 -5.57 10.46
N ASN A 149 9.62 -4.35 10.13
CA ASN A 149 9.67 -3.81 8.76
C ASN A 149 11.09 -3.45 8.34
N TRP A 150 11.87 -2.85 9.24
CA TRP A 150 13.29 -2.62 9.02
C TRP A 150 14.05 -3.94 8.85
N TYR A 151 13.80 -4.90 9.75
CA TYR A 151 14.40 -6.23 9.66
C TYR A 151 14.06 -6.92 8.34
N ALA A 152 12.78 -6.91 7.94
CA ALA A 152 12.31 -7.50 6.71
C ALA A 152 12.91 -6.85 5.46
N PHE A 153 13.04 -5.52 5.45
CA PHE A 153 13.71 -4.80 4.38
C PHE A 153 15.15 -5.29 4.22
N GLY A 154 15.93 -5.37 5.30
CA GLY A 154 17.30 -5.88 5.24
C GLY A 154 17.39 -7.33 4.75
N LYS A 155 16.49 -8.20 5.20
CA LYS A 155 16.42 -9.60 4.76
C LYS A 155 16.11 -9.73 3.27
N LEU A 156 15.15 -8.97 2.76
CA LEU A 156 14.73 -9.01 1.36
C LEU A 156 15.69 -8.27 0.43
N ALA A 157 16.40 -7.26 0.93
CA ALA A 157 17.50 -6.65 0.20
C ALA A 157 18.67 -7.62 0.01
N TRP A 158 18.88 -8.53 0.97
CA TRP A 158 19.89 -9.59 0.88
C TRP A 158 19.44 -10.77 0.03
N ASN A 159 18.21 -11.25 0.22
CA ASN A 159 17.63 -12.37 -0.52
C ASN A 159 16.12 -12.15 -0.72
N ASP A 160 15.76 -11.72 -1.92
CA ASP A 160 14.39 -11.41 -2.32
C ASP A 160 13.47 -12.65 -2.36
N GLU A 161 14.03 -13.87 -2.36
CA GLU A 161 13.25 -15.12 -2.37
C GLU A 161 12.76 -15.54 -0.98
N THR A 162 13.26 -14.91 0.10
CA THR A 162 12.92 -15.32 1.48
C THR A 162 11.42 -15.09 1.75
N PRO A 163 10.65 -16.12 2.18
CA PRO A 163 9.23 -15.94 2.48
C PRO A 163 8.96 -14.96 3.63
N ALA A 164 7.93 -14.13 3.49
CA ALA A 164 7.56 -13.12 4.50
C ALA A 164 7.25 -13.73 5.88
N ASN A 165 6.62 -14.90 5.93
CA ASN A 165 6.34 -15.60 7.18
C ASN A 165 7.61 -16.15 7.84
N GLN A 166 8.61 -16.58 7.07
CA GLN A 166 9.90 -17.00 7.61
C GLN A 166 10.64 -15.81 8.24
N ILE A 167 10.64 -14.66 7.56
CA ILE A 167 11.23 -13.42 8.09
C ILE A 167 10.57 -13.02 9.41
N ALA A 168 9.22 -13.11 9.49
CA ALA A 168 8.48 -12.80 10.72
C ALA A 168 8.87 -13.77 11.85
N ASP A 169 8.97 -15.08 11.57
CA ASP A 169 9.37 -16.09 12.56
C ASP A 169 10.77 -15.82 13.13
N GLU A 170 11.75 -15.49 12.26
CA GLU A 170 13.09 -15.11 12.70
C GLU A 170 13.08 -13.88 13.61
N TRP A 171 12.40 -12.80 13.19
CA TRP A 171 12.32 -11.57 13.96
C TRP A 171 11.62 -11.77 15.30
N LEU A 172 10.51 -12.52 15.34
CA LEU A 172 9.75 -12.81 16.56
C LEU A 172 10.58 -13.60 17.58
N LYS A 173 11.35 -14.60 17.12
CA LYS A 173 12.26 -15.38 17.97
C LYS A 173 13.35 -14.53 18.59
N MET A 174 13.92 -13.59 17.81
CA MET A 174 14.96 -12.68 18.30
C MET A 174 14.41 -11.64 19.28
N THR A 175 13.21 -11.13 19.02
CA THR A 175 12.63 -9.96 19.70
C THR A 175 11.89 -10.34 20.97
N PHE A 176 10.95 -11.30 20.89
CA PHE A 176 10.11 -11.66 22.04
C PHE A 176 10.61 -12.91 22.78
N ARG A 177 11.38 -13.78 22.12
CA ARG A 177 11.90 -15.04 22.69
C ARG A 177 10.84 -15.91 23.37
N ALA A 178 9.61 -15.84 22.86
CA ALA A 178 8.48 -16.59 23.39
C ALA A 178 8.52 -18.06 22.93
N ASP A 179 7.66 -18.90 23.52
CA ASP A 179 7.50 -20.28 23.08
C ASP A 179 6.98 -20.39 21.64
N LEU A 180 7.13 -21.58 21.04
CA LEU A 180 6.76 -21.82 19.63
C LEU A 180 5.28 -21.54 19.34
N ALA A 181 4.38 -21.84 20.27
CA ALA A 181 2.95 -21.61 20.07
C ALA A 181 2.62 -20.11 20.08
N THR A 182 3.26 -19.35 20.98
CA THR A 182 3.17 -17.88 21.01
C THR A 182 3.75 -17.26 19.73
N THR A 183 4.94 -17.70 19.30
CA THR A 183 5.58 -17.22 18.07
C THR A 183 4.70 -17.45 16.84
N LYS A 184 4.09 -18.64 16.72
CA LYS A 184 3.17 -18.95 15.62
C LYS A 184 1.96 -18.00 15.58
N LYS A 185 1.32 -17.74 16.72
CA LYS A 185 0.17 -16.81 16.80
C LYS A 185 0.55 -15.38 16.40
N LEU A 186 1.71 -14.90 16.85
CA LEU A 186 2.21 -13.58 16.48
C LEU A 186 2.55 -13.49 14.99
N ASN A 187 3.09 -14.56 14.41
CA ASN A 187 3.35 -14.64 12.97
C ASN A 187 2.06 -14.52 12.17
N GLU A 188 1.03 -15.31 12.51
CA GLU A 188 -0.29 -15.25 11.88
C GLU A 188 -0.90 -13.84 11.95
N MET A 189 -0.81 -13.19 13.12
CA MET A 189 -1.25 -11.80 13.32
C MET A 189 -0.47 -10.80 12.44
N MET A 190 0.85 -10.94 12.33
CA MET A 190 1.67 -10.09 11.46
C MET A 190 1.32 -10.29 9.99
N MET A 191 1.16 -11.54 9.54
CA MET A 191 0.92 -11.86 8.13
C MET A 191 -0.39 -11.29 7.58
N THR A 192 -1.41 -11.08 8.43
CA THR A 192 -2.69 -10.47 8.02
C THR A 192 -2.72 -8.96 8.18
N SER A 193 -1.83 -8.39 9.00
CA SER A 193 -1.88 -6.98 9.43
C SER A 193 -1.94 -5.95 8.30
N ARG A 194 -1.17 -6.15 7.22
CA ARG A 194 -1.22 -5.27 6.04
C ARG A 194 -2.58 -5.30 5.35
N GLU A 195 -3.14 -6.50 5.14
CA GLU A 195 -4.45 -6.62 4.50
C GLU A 195 -5.56 -6.00 5.35
N THR A 196 -5.45 -6.11 6.66
CA THR A 196 -6.37 -5.44 7.59
C THR A 196 -6.37 -3.93 7.40
N VAL A 197 -5.20 -3.30 7.25
CA VAL A 197 -5.09 -1.87 6.94
C VAL A 197 -5.69 -1.54 5.58
N VAL A 198 -5.40 -2.33 4.54
CA VAL A 198 -6.03 -2.16 3.22
C VAL A 198 -7.56 -2.25 3.33
N ASN A 199 -8.09 -3.19 4.11
CA ASN A 199 -9.53 -3.40 4.27
C ASN A 199 -10.24 -2.19 4.88
N TYR A 200 -9.73 -1.62 5.99
CA TYR A 200 -10.38 -0.49 6.64
C TYR A 200 -9.99 0.87 6.06
N MET A 201 -8.91 0.99 5.26
CA MET A 201 -8.54 2.25 4.61
C MET A 201 -8.99 2.31 3.16
N THR A 202 -8.53 1.39 2.30
CA THR A 202 -8.59 1.53 0.84
C THR A 202 -8.79 0.19 0.10
N PRO A 203 -9.90 -0.53 0.32
CA PRO A 203 -10.12 -1.85 -0.28
C PRO A 203 -10.39 -1.78 -1.78
N LEU A 204 -10.29 -2.93 -2.46
CA LEU A 204 -10.67 -3.13 -3.87
C LEU A 204 -9.93 -2.25 -4.89
N GLY A 205 -8.75 -1.73 -4.53
CA GLY A 205 -7.96 -0.84 -5.39
C GLY A 205 -8.25 0.65 -5.21
N LEU A 206 -9.08 1.02 -4.21
CA LEU A 206 -9.09 2.39 -3.72
C LEU A 206 -7.70 2.76 -3.20
N HIS A 207 -7.40 4.06 -3.22
CA HIS A 207 -6.13 4.63 -2.80
C HIS A 207 -6.31 6.17 -2.76
N HIS A 208 -5.37 6.86 -2.12
CA HIS A 208 -5.28 8.32 -2.03
C HIS A 208 -6.53 8.99 -1.42
N ILE A 209 -7.10 8.36 -0.40
CA ILE A 209 -8.29 8.85 0.32
C ILE A 209 -7.99 9.20 1.79
N MET A 210 -6.76 9.64 2.06
CA MET A 210 -6.30 10.15 3.35
C MET A 210 -6.45 11.68 3.45
N GLY A 211 -6.34 12.20 4.68
CA GLY A 211 -6.25 13.62 4.97
C GLY A 211 -5.09 14.25 4.20
N TRP A 212 -5.40 15.32 3.46
CA TRP A 212 -4.54 15.93 2.44
C TRP A 212 -3.20 16.48 2.97
N ASP A 213 -3.20 16.97 4.21
CA ASP A 213 -2.08 17.67 4.83
C ASP A 213 -1.22 16.77 5.73
N HIS A 214 -1.78 15.67 6.23
CA HIS A 214 -1.17 14.88 7.28
C HIS A 214 -1.17 13.35 7.07
N HIS A 215 -1.91 12.83 6.10
CA HIS A 215 -1.99 11.40 5.70
C HIS A 215 -2.47 10.37 6.76
N TYR A 216 -2.60 10.75 8.04
CA TYR A 216 -3.02 9.88 9.15
C TYR A 216 -4.46 9.33 9.07
N GLY A 217 -5.42 10.20 8.79
CA GLY A 217 -6.86 9.88 8.86
C GLY A 217 -7.56 9.82 7.51
N PRO A 218 -8.82 9.37 7.44
CA PRO A 218 -9.64 9.40 6.24
C PRO A 218 -9.89 10.82 5.74
N GLY A 219 -9.80 10.98 4.43
CA GLY A 219 -10.18 12.17 3.67
C GLY A 219 -10.71 11.81 2.28
N PRO A 220 -11.74 10.96 2.13
CA PRO A 220 -12.26 10.61 0.81
C PRO A 220 -13.01 11.78 0.14
N TRP A 221 -13.35 12.84 0.88
CA TRP A 221 -14.02 14.06 0.39
C TRP A 221 -13.07 15.19 -0.04
N ILE A 222 -11.75 15.01 0.05
CA ILE A 222 -10.80 16.06 -0.31
C ILE A 222 -10.99 16.45 -1.78
N LYS A 223 -11.31 17.73 -1.97
CA LYS A 223 -11.48 18.44 -3.24
C LYS A 223 -10.92 19.86 -3.12
N ASP A 224 -10.98 20.61 -4.22
CA ASP A 224 -10.65 22.04 -4.28
C ASP A 224 -9.25 22.35 -3.72
N LYS A 225 -8.26 21.57 -4.15
CA LYS A 225 -6.84 21.79 -3.86
C LYS A 225 -6.12 22.37 -5.09
N PRO A 226 -4.91 22.96 -4.93
CA PRO A 226 -4.19 23.58 -6.04
C PRO A 226 -3.94 22.67 -7.24
N ARG A 227 -3.95 21.35 -7.03
CA ARG A 227 -3.78 20.35 -8.08
C ARG A 227 -4.86 19.27 -7.92
N ALA A 228 -5.41 18.79 -9.03
CA ALA A 228 -6.44 17.74 -9.00
C ALA A 228 -5.84 16.39 -8.52
N ASP A 229 -4.61 16.09 -8.94
CA ASP A 229 -3.84 14.88 -8.59
C ASP A 229 -3.37 14.80 -7.12
N TRP A 230 -3.84 15.76 -6.31
CA TRP A 230 -3.65 15.89 -4.88
C TRP A 230 -4.97 15.73 -4.11
N THR A 231 -6.09 15.59 -4.82
CA THR A 231 -7.43 15.41 -4.23
C THR A 231 -7.82 13.95 -4.23
N SER A 232 -8.59 13.51 -3.24
CA SER A 232 -9.11 12.13 -3.22
C SER A 232 -10.12 11.90 -4.35
N ILE A 233 -10.94 12.91 -4.66
CA ILE A 233 -12.00 12.79 -5.68
C ILE A 233 -11.47 12.49 -7.08
N TYR A 234 -10.25 12.92 -7.39
CA TYR A 234 -9.56 12.61 -8.64
C TYR A 234 -9.36 11.09 -8.83
N TYR A 235 -9.04 10.40 -7.73
CA TYR A 235 -8.65 9.00 -7.76
C TYR A 235 -9.84 8.06 -7.73
N HIS A 236 -10.80 8.28 -6.82
CA HIS A 236 -11.92 7.35 -6.67
C HIS A 236 -13.09 7.66 -7.62
N GLN A 237 -13.23 8.90 -8.13
CA GLN A 237 -14.28 9.34 -9.07
C GLN A 237 -15.70 8.82 -8.75
N ALA A 238 -16.06 8.84 -7.46
CA ALA A 238 -17.32 8.28 -6.98
C ALA A 238 -18.47 9.25 -7.23
N ASP A 239 -19.54 8.75 -7.84
CA ASP A 239 -20.79 9.46 -8.08
C ASP A 239 -22.01 8.53 -7.87
N LYS A 240 -23.19 8.97 -8.31
CA LYS A 240 -24.42 8.18 -8.21
C LYS A 240 -24.40 6.90 -9.05
N ASN A 241 -23.57 6.86 -10.09
CA ASN A 241 -23.54 5.77 -11.06
C ASN A 241 -22.49 4.72 -10.69
N GLY A 242 -21.36 5.12 -10.10
CA GLY A 242 -20.29 4.19 -9.77
C GLY A 242 -19.08 4.80 -9.07
N ILE A 243 -17.98 4.03 -9.07
CA ILE A 243 -16.70 4.37 -8.44
C ILE A 243 -15.54 3.70 -9.18
N GLY A 244 -14.34 4.26 -9.02
CA GLY A 244 -13.08 3.73 -9.55
C GLY A 244 -12.52 4.64 -10.63
N PHE A 245 -11.43 4.23 -11.27
CA PHE A 245 -10.76 5.06 -12.27
C PHE A 245 -10.52 4.22 -13.52
N ASN A 246 -11.10 4.63 -14.65
CA ASN A 246 -10.92 3.93 -15.91
C ASN A 246 -9.50 4.15 -16.47
N ARG A 247 -8.61 3.18 -16.28
CA ARG A 247 -7.25 3.13 -16.85
C ARG A 247 -7.12 2.16 -18.02
N THR A 248 -8.25 1.63 -18.49
CA THR A 248 -8.32 0.80 -19.69
C THR A 248 -8.20 1.67 -20.96
N LYS A 249 -8.26 1.03 -22.14
CA LYS A 249 -8.21 1.70 -23.45
C LYS A 249 -9.28 2.78 -23.64
N THR A 250 -10.40 2.71 -22.91
CA THR A 250 -11.51 3.68 -23.01
C THR A 250 -11.40 4.82 -21.99
N GLY A 251 -10.36 4.83 -21.15
CA GLY A 251 -10.07 5.89 -20.19
C GLY A 251 -8.66 6.47 -20.39
N SER A 252 -7.85 6.55 -19.33
CA SER A 252 -6.48 7.11 -19.43
C SER A 252 -5.51 6.25 -20.25
N ASN A 253 -5.88 4.99 -20.51
CA ASN A 253 -5.07 3.97 -21.17
C ASN A 253 -3.71 3.73 -20.49
N ALA A 254 -3.61 3.94 -19.17
CA ALA A 254 -2.38 3.66 -18.41
C ALA A 254 -1.97 2.18 -18.49
N LEU A 255 -2.93 1.27 -18.68
CA LEU A 255 -2.64 -0.15 -18.89
C LEU A 255 -1.72 -0.43 -20.08
N ALA A 256 -1.69 0.45 -21.10
CA ALA A 256 -0.79 0.31 -22.23
C ALA A 256 0.70 0.48 -21.86
N GLN A 257 1.02 0.95 -20.64
CA GLN A 257 2.39 1.05 -20.15
C GLN A 257 2.94 -0.29 -19.65
N TYR A 258 2.06 -1.23 -19.27
CA TYR A 258 2.42 -2.58 -18.87
C TYR A 258 2.63 -3.49 -20.09
N PHE A 259 3.37 -4.59 -19.89
CA PHE A 259 3.52 -5.61 -20.93
C PHE A 259 2.18 -6.30 -21.24
N PRO A 260 1.98 -6.81 -22.48
CA PRO A 260 0.68 -7.27 -22.96
C PRO A 260 -0.05 -8.25 -22.03
N ALA A 261 0.64 -9.21 -21.44
CA ALA A 261 0.00 -10.21 -20.56
C ALA A 261 -0.58 -9.58 -19.28
N VAL A 262 0.12 -8.59 -18.72
CA VAL A 262 -0.32 -7.85 -17.53
C VAL A 262 -1.47 -6.91 -17.91
N ALA A 263 -1.32 -6.18 -19.01
CA ALA A 263 -2.35 -5.29 -19.53
C ALA A 263 -3.66 -6.05 -19.81
N GLU A 264 -3.57 -7.23 -20.45
CA GLU A 264 -4.72 -8.11 -20.71
C GLU A 264 -5.38 -8.55 -19.40
N LYS A 265 -4.60 -9.10 -18.45
CA LYS A 265 -5.09 -9.55 -17.15
C LYS A 265 -5.83 -8.45 -16.40
N PHE A 266 -5.27 -7.26 -16.33
CA PHE A 266 -5.85 -6.14 -15.59
C PHE A 266 -7.00 -5.44 -16.32
N SER A 267 -7.00 -5.45 -17.66
CA SER A 267 -8.08 -4.85 -18.47
C SER A 267 -9.37 -5.66 -18.52
N ASN A 268 -9.31 -6.96 -18.20
CA ASN A 268 -10.46 -7.84 -18.26
C ASN A 268 -11.06 -8.04 -16.86
N LEU A 269 -12.33 -7.68 -16.68
CA LEU A 269 -13.06 -7.76 -15.40
C LEU A 269 -13.12 -9.18 -14.80
N ASN A 270 -13.05 -10.23 -15.64
CA ASN A 270 -13.06 -11.60 -15.17
C ASN A 270 -11.71 -12.05 -14.59
N THR A 271 -10.62 -11.43 -15.05
CA THR A 271 -9.25 -11.81 -14.67
C THR A 271 -8.54 -10.78 -13.81
N CYS A 272 -9.07 -9.56 -13.75
CA CYS A 272 -8.54 -8.50 -12.91
C CYS A 272 -8.62 -8.94 -11.43
N PRO A 273 -7.51 -8.91 -10.68
CA PRO A 273 -7.55 -9.14 -9.25
C PRO A 273 -8.42 -8.07 -8.56
N GLU A 274 -9.24 -8.47 -7.60
CA GLU A 274 -10.19 -7.54 -6.99
C GLU A 274 -9.48 -6.45 -6.18
N GLU A 275 -8.30 -6.77 -5.66
CA GLU A 275 -7.42 -5.84 -4.96
C GLU A 275 -6.89 -4.69 -5.85
N TYR A 276 -7.05 -4.76 -7.17
CA TYR A 276 -6.72 -3.70 -8.13
C TYR A 276 -7.92 -3.25 -8.98
N LEU A 277 -9.14 -3.71 -8.66
CA LEU A 277 -10.31 -3.53 -9.52
C LEU A 277 -10.59 -2.05 -9.78
N LEU A 278 -10.76 -1.27 -8.71
CA LEU A 278 -11.07 0.17 -8.78
C LEU A 278 -9.86 1.02 -9.17
N TRP A 279 -8.68 0.41 -9.22
CA TRP A 279 -7.49 1.07 -9.75
C TRP A 279 -7.49 1.11 -11.28
N PHE A 280 -8.07 0.12 -11.95
CA PHE A 280 -8.09 0.05 -13.41
C PHE A 280 -9.47 0.29 -14.04
N HIS A 281 -10.55 0.13 -13.27
CA HIS A 281 -11.92 0.20 -13.76
C HIS A 281 -12.74 1.22 -12.99
N HIS A 282 -13.59 1.96 -13.71
CA HIS A 282 -14.74 2.66 -13.13
C HIS A 282 -15.95 1.75 -13.31
N LEU A 283 -16.61 1.37 -12.22
CA LEU A 283 -17.66 0.35 -12.20
C LEU A 283 -18.92 0.85 -11.53
N PRO A 284 -20.10 0.39 -12.00
CA PRO A 284 -21.35 0.72 -11.37
C PRO A 284 -21.47 0.04 -10.01
N TRP A 285 -22.23 0.65 -9.10
CA TRP A 285 -22.40 0.15 -7.73
C TRP A 285 -23.03 -1.25 -7.65
N ASP A 286 -23.77 -1.67 -8.68
CA ASP A 286 -24.42 -2.98 -8.79
C ASP A 286 -23.52 -4.07 -9.41
N TYR A 287 -22.29 -3.72 -9.83
CA TYR A 287 -21.31 -4.68 -10.36
C TYR A 287 -21.10 -5.84 -9.37
N LYS A 288 -21.05 -7.08 -9.88
CA LYS A 288 -20.93 -8.29 -9.06
C LYS A 288 -19.48 -8.65 -8.82
N LEU A 289 -19.08 -8.60 -7.55
CA LEU A 289 -17.81 -9.11 -7.06
C LEU A 289 -17.81 -10.65 -7.07
N LYS A 290 -16.64 -11.25 -6.92
CA LYS A 290 -16.43 -12.71 -6.85
C LYS A 290 -17.17 -13.35 -5.67
N SER A 291 -17.45 -12.59 -4.61
CA SER A 291 -18.28 -13.05 -3.49
C SER A 291 -19.78 -13.20 -3.85
N GLY A 292 -20.22 -12.63 -4.98
CA GLY A 292 -21.63 -12.51 -5.35
C GLY A 292 -22.33 -11.26 -4.83
N ASP A 293 -21.68 -10.52 -3.92
CA ASP A 293 -22.13 -9.21 -3.48
C ASP A 293 -22.05 -8.20 -4.64
N ASN A 294 -22.91 -7.19 -4.62
CA ASN A 294 -22.67 -6.02 -5.44
C ASN A 294 -21.45 -5.23 -4.89
N LEU A 295 -20.89 -4.35 -5.72
CA LEU A 295 -19.69 -3.57 -5.42
C LEU A 295 -19.86 -2.74 -4.15
N TRP A 296 -21.02 -2.10 -3.97
CA TRP A 296 -21.32 -1.33 -2.76
C TRP A 296 -21.27 -2.20 -1.50
N ASP A 297 -22.05 -3.28 -1.45
CA ASP A 297 -22.16 -4.15 -0.29
C ASP A 297 -20.81 -4.81 0.04
N GLY A 298 -20.09 -5.28 -0.97
CA GLY A 298 -18.77 -5.89 -0.78
C GLY A 298 -17.72 -4.88 -0.31
N MET A 299 -17.73 -3.65 -0.84
CA MET A 299 -16.85 -2.58 -0.37
C MET A 299 -17.15 -2.22 1.10
N VAL A 300 -18.43 -2.06 1.46
CA VAL A 300 -18.83 -1.81 2.85
C VAL A 300 -18.39 -2.96 3.75
N LYS A 301 -18.64 -4.22 3.36
CA LYS A 301 -18.19 -5.39 4.12
C LYS A 301 -16.68 -5.41 4.34
N LYS A 302 -15.87 -4.98 3.37
CA LYS A 302 -14.40 -4.85 3.52
C LYS A 302 -14.01 -3.83 4.58
N TYR A 303 -14.60 -2.63 4.56
CA TYR A 303 -14.35 -1.63 5.60
C TYR A 303 -14.69 -2.14 7.01
N TYR A 304 -15.82 -2.84 7.15
CA TYR A 304 -16.22 -3.43 8.43
C TYR A 304 -15.33 -4.61 8.84
N GLN A 305 -14.94 -5.45 7.87
CA GLN A 305 -14.02 -6.56 8.08
C GLN A 305 -12.69 -6.07 8.65
N GLY A 306 -12.08 -5.02 8.09
CA GLY A 306 -10.82 -4.48 8.59
C GLY A 306 -10.89 -4.03 10.05
N ALA A 307 -11.97 -3.36 10.46
CA ALA A 307 -12.15 -2.96 11.86
C ALA A 307 -12.31 -4.17 12.80
N GLU A 308 -13.01 -5.22 12.37
CA GLU A 308 -13.14 -6.46 13.17
C GLU A 308 -11.83 -7.24 13.24
N GLU A 309 -11.03 -7.25 12.18
CA GLU A 309 -9.70 -7.86 12.17
C GLU A 309 -8.76 -7.19 13.19
N VAL A 310 -8.78 -5.86 13.33
CA VAL A 310 -8.01 -5.17 14.39
C VAL A 310 -8.46 -5.60 15.78
N LYS A 311 -9.76 -5.76 16.00
CA LYS A 311 -10.29 -6.28 17.27
C LYS A 311 -9.80 -7.71 17.56
N GLN A 312 -9.67 -8.55 16.53
CA GLN A 312 -9.06 -9.89 16.66
C GLN A 312 -7.57 -9.81 17.00
N MET A 313 -6.83 -8.82 16.46
CA MET A 313 -5.44 -8.56 16.87
C MET A 313 -5.36 -8.17 18.35
N GLN A 314 -6.27 -7.32 18.84
CA GLN A 314 -6.35 -6.99 20.28
C GLN A 314 -6.57 -8.23 21.14
N GLN A 315 -7.53 -9.08 20.78
CA GLN A 315 -7.82 -10.32 21.51
C GLN A 315 -6.62 -11.28 21.50
N THR A 316 -5.96 -11.40 20.35
CA THR A 316 -4.76 -12.21 20.21
C THR A 316 -3.65 -11.71 21.13
N TRP A 317 -3.36 -10.41 21.09
CA TRP A 317 -2.31 -9.79 21.90
C TRP A 317 -2.61 -9.84 23.41
N ASP A 318 -3.87 -9.59 23.79
CA ASP A 318 -4.31 -9.66 25.19
C ASP A 318 -4.10 -11.06 25.79
N GLY A 319 -4.36 -12.11 25.00
CA GLY A 319 -4.12 -13.49 25.41
C GLY A 319 -2.64 -13.86 25.66
N LEU A 320 -1.70 -12.98 25.32
CA LEU A 320 -0.25 -13.20 25.45
C LEU A 320 0.40 -12.47 26.63
N GLN A 321 -0.39 -11.82 27.50
CA GLN A 321 0.14 -11.02 28.61
C GLN A 321 1.16 -11.76 29.50
N ALA A 322 0.95 -13.04 29.79
CA ALA A 322 1.87 -13.84 30.61
C ALA A 322 3.11 -14.36 29.85
N LYS A 323 3.23 -14.07 28.55
CA LYS A 323 4.25 -14.60 27.64
C LYS A 323 5.19 -13.53 27.07
N ILE A 324 4.85 -12.26 27.26
CA ILE A 324 5.57 -11.11 26.73
C ILE A 324 6.02 -10.24 27.89
N ASP A 325 7.15 -9.55 27.73
CA ASP A 325 7.60 -8.53 28.68
C ASP A 325 6.45 -7.55 29.01
N PRO A 326 6.17 -7.27 30.30
CA PRO A 326 5.02 -6.44 30.68
C PRO A 326 5.02 -5.03 30.09
N ALA A 327 6.19 -4.42 29.90
CA ALA A 327 6.26 -3.07 29.34
C ALA A 327 5.93 -3.07 27.85
N ILE A 328 6.49 -4.03 27.09
CA ILE A 328 6.18 -4.18 25.67
C ILE A 328 4.72 -4.60 25.45
N HIS A 329 4.22 -5.54 26.27
CA HIS A 329 2.81 -5.95 26.22
C HIS A 329 1.87 -4.77 26.40
N LYS A 330 2.11 -3.96 27.43
CA LYS A 330 1.32 -2.76 27.72
C LYS A 330 1.36 -1.76 26.56
N GLN A 331 2.56 -1.46 26.02
CA GLN A 331 2.71 -0.51 24.93
C GLN A 331 1.93 -0.95 23.69
N VAL A 332 2.15 -2.19 23.22
CA VAL A 332 1.45 -2.69 22.02
C VAL A 332 -0.06 -2.79 22.27
N LYS A 333 -0.50 -3.18 23.47
CA LYS A 333 -1.93 -3.19 23.81
C LYS A 333 -2.56 -1.80 23.67
N GLN A 334 -1.86 -0.75 24.11
CA GLN A 334 -2.32 0.64 23.96
C GLN A 334 -2.35 1.06 22.49
N LEU A 335 -1.33 0.72 21.70
CA LEU A 335 -1.29 1.03 20.28
C LEU A 335 -2.38 0.30 19.49
N LEU A 336 -2.64 -0.98 19.77
CA LEU A 336 -3.75 -1.73 19.16
C LEU A 336 -5.13 -1.17 19.55
N ALA A 337 -5.26 -0.55 20.73
CA ALA A 337 -6.48 0.19 21.09
C ALA A 337 -6.67 1.44 20.24
N ILE A 338 -5.60 2.21 20.03
CA ILE A 338 -5.61 3.37 19.14
C ILE A 338 -5.92 2.94 17.70
N GLN A 339 -5.25 1.89 17.19
CA GLN A 339 -5.50 1.34 15.86
C GLN A 339 -6.96 0.88 15.69
N TYR A 340 -7.58 0.33 16.74
CA TYR A 340 -9.00 -0.06 16.67
C TYR A 340 -9.90 1.18 16.52
N ASP A 341 -9.68 2.21 17.33
CA ASP A 341 -10.43 3.46 17.25
C ASP A 341 -10.24 4.15 15.88
N GLU A 342 -9.01 4.15 15.36
CA GLU A 342 -8.70 4.63 14.01
C GLU A 342 -9.38 3.81 12.92
N ALA A 343 -9.38 2.48 13.01
CA ALA A 343 -10.04 1.61 12.03
C ALA A 343 -11.55 1.84 12.01
N ILE A 344 -12.17 2.08 13.17
CA ILE A 344 -13.58 2.46 13.28
C ILE A 344 -13.83 3.84 12.66
N TRP A 345 -12.91 4.80 12.88
CA TRP A 345 -12.98 6.13 12.29
C TRP A 345 -12.89 6.07 10.76
N TRP A 346 -11.87 5.42 10.21
CA TRP A 346 -11.70 5.18 8.77
C TRP A 346 -12.92 4.50 8.15
N ARG A 347 -13.39 3.39 8.75
CA ARG A 347 -14.60 2.68 8.31
C ARG A 347 -15.80 3.61 8.24
N ASN A 348 -16.11 4.32 9.33
CA ASN A 348 -17.32 5.14 9.40
C ASN A 348 -17.26 6.30 8.40
N ALA A 349 -16.13 7.02 8.36
CA ALA A 349 -15.94 8.16 7.47
C ALA A 349 -16.06 7.76 6.00
N CYS A 350 -15.34 6.72 5.58
CA CYS A 350 -15.35 6.25 4.20
C CYS A 350 -16.72 5.69 3.79
N VAL A 351 -17.34 4.84 4.62
CA VAL A 351 -18.65 4.26 4.31
C VAL A 351 -19.72 5.34 4.19
N LEU A 352 -19.78 6.30 5.13
CA LEU A 352 -20.76 7.39 5.07
C LEU A 352 -20.53 8.30 3.86
N TYR A 353 -19.27 8.59 3.52
CA TYR A 353 -18.94 9.38 2.35
C TYR A 353 -19.42 8.71 1.07
N PHE A 354 -19.04 7.45 0.85
CA PHE A 354 -19.44 6.72 -0.36
C PHE A 354 -20.94 6.43 -0.37
N GLN A 355 -21.59 6.26 0.79
CA GLN A 355 -23.05 6.21 0.90
C GLN A 355 -23.70 7.49 0.37
N SER A 356 -23.14 8.66 0.70
CA SER A 356 -23.66 9.94 0.18
C SER A 356 -23.52 10.08 -1.35
N LYS A 357 -22.60 9.32 -1.96
CA LYS A 357 -22.41 9.29 -3.42
C LYS A 357 -23.34 8.29 -4.09
N SER A 358 -23.39 7.06 -3.56
CA SER A 358 -24.18 5.96 -4.13
C SER A 358 -25.68 6.10 -3.86
N GLY A 359 -26.07 6.70 -2.72
CA GLY A 359 -27.46 6.71 -2.23
C GLY A 359 -27.92 5.33 -1.73
N LEU A 360 -27.03 4.36 -1.61
CA LEU A 360 -27.34 2.99 -1.19
C LEU A 360 -27.26 2.83 0.34
N PRO A 361 -28.16 2.04 0.95
CA PRO A 361 -28.12 1.82 2.39
C PRO A 361 -26.91 0.96 2.79
N ILE A 362 -26.37 1.18 3.98
CA ILE A 362 -25.42 0.25 4.59
C ILE A 362 -26.13 -1.11 4.75
N PRO A 363 -25.51 -2.24 4.38
CA PRO A 363 -26.11 -3.58 4.53
C PRO A 363 -26.63 -3.83 5.95
N SER A 364 -27.77 -4.53 6.04
CA SER A 364 -28.36 -4.89 7.33
C SER A 364 -27.44 -5.81 8.13
N GLY A 365 -27.55 -5.74 9.47
CA GLY A 365 -26.73 -6.55 10.40
C GLY A 365 -25.36 -5.95 10.72
N LEU A 366 -24.92 -4.90 10.03
CA LEU A 366 -23.69 -4.17 10.37
C LEU A 366 -23.96 -3.09 11.43
N PRO A 367 -23.02 -2.86 12.38
CA PRO A 367 -23.11 -1.74 13.33
C PRO A 367 -23.27 -0.40 12.61
N LYS A 368 -24.21 0.44 13.06
CA LYS A 368 -24.39 1.77 12.48
C LYS A 368 -23.20 2.68 12.85
N PRO A 369 -22.77 3.58 11.95
CA PRO A 369 -21.83 4.64 12.32
C PRO A 369 -22.36 5.47 13.49
N ALA A 370 -21.47 5.85 14.41
CA ALA A 370 -21.85 6.56 15.64
C ALA A 370 -22.30 8.02 15.41
N HIS A 371 -21.88 8.62 14.30
CA HIS A 371 -22.14 10.00 13.90
C HIS A 371 -22.45 10.08 12.40
N ASP A 372 -22.92 11.22 11.93
CA ASP A 372 -23.14 11.50 10.50
C ASP A 372 -21.84 11.88 9.77
N LEU A 373 -21.90 12.03 8.44
CA LEU A 373 -20.74 12.41 7.63
C LEU A 373 -20.18 13.78 8.02
N ALA A 374 -21.05 14.75 8.33
CA ALA A 374 -20.66 16.12 8.66
C ALA A 374 -19.83 16.19 9.95
N TYR A 375 -20.04 15.28 10.90
CA TYR A 375 -19.16 15.12 12.06
C TYR A 375 -17.73 14.75 11.64
N TYR A 376 -17.58 13.71 10.79
CA TYR A 376 -16.25 13.24 10.38
C TYR A 376 -15.51 14.26 9.50
N GLU A 377 -16.22 14.98 8.63
CA GLU A 377 -15.64 16.03 7.79
C GLU A 377 -15.08 17.22 8.58
N LYS A 378 -15.55 17.42 9.82
CA LYS A 378 -15.14 18.52 10.71
C LYS A 378 -14.02 18.17 11.68
N LEU A 379 -13.56 16.92 11.70
CA LEU A 379 -12.46 16.52 12.57
C LEU A 379 -11.15 17.17 12.10
N GLU A 380 -10.44 17.80 13.03
CA GLU A 380 -9.15 18.45 12.78
C GLU A 380 -8.07 17.85 13.70
N PHE A 381 -6.89 17.55 13.13
CA PHE A 381 -5.79 16.92 13.85
C PHE A 381 -4.56 17.82 13.82
N LYS A 382 -4.35 18.57 14.91
CA LYS A 382 -3.19 19.47 15.05
C LYS A 382 -1.89 18.72 15.40
N PHE A 383 -2.03 17.52 15.95
CA PHE A 383 -0.94 16.65 16.33
C PHE A 383 -1.23 15.27 15.76
N VAL A 384 -0.49 14.89 14.71
CA VAL A 384 -0.52 13.53 14.17
C VAL A 384 0.61 12.71 14.77
N PRO A 385 0.46 11.38 14.94
CA PRO A 385 1.55 10.54 15.38
C PRO A 385 2.76 10.65 14.43
N GLY A 386 3.97 10.43 14.95
CA GLY A 386 5.18 10.41 14.13
C GLY A 386 5.16 9.30 13.09
N ILE A 387 5.89 9.49 11.99
CA ILE A 387 5.99 8.56 10.86
C ILE A 387 7.14 7.57 11.03
#